data_AF-A0A536BB68-F1
#
_entry.id   AF-A0A536BB68-F1
#
_cell.length_a   1.000
_cell.length_b   1.000
_cell.length_c   1.000
_cell.angle_alpha   90.00
_cell.angle_beta   90.00
_cell.angle_gamma   90.00
#
_symmetry.space_group_name_H-M   'P 1'
#
loop_
_entity.id
_entity.type
_entity.pdbx_description
1 polymer ?
#
loop_
_entity_poly.entity_id
_entity_poly.type
_entity_poly.pdbx_seq_one_letter_code
_entity_poly.pdbx_strand_id
1 'polypeptide(L)' 'MDLTMPVPERGAIRRKITPTAVLLCDVASVRADAGTVDALARLQLAVRRHGCQVRLRGTSPELRELIVFMGLRDVLPE' A
#
# COMPACT_ATOMS: atom_id res chain seq x y z
N MET A 1 -19.59 29.40 37.32
CA MET A 1 -19.06 29.07 35.99
C MET A 1 -18.24 27.79 36.18
N ASP A 2 -18.84 26.64 36.52
CA ASP A 2 -19.73 25.81 35.69
C ASP A 2 -19.26 25.77 34.24
N LEU A 3 -18.84 24.65 33.63
CA LEU A 3 -19.18 23.25 33.84
C LEU A 3 -18.03 22.37 33.28
N THR A 4 -17.78 21.24 33.93
CA THR A 4 -17.51 19.93 33.30
C THR A 4 -16.23 19.73 32.48
N MET A 5 -15.34 18.93 33.09
CA MET A 5 -14.50 17.97 32.40
C MET A 5 -15.37 17.00 31.57
N PRO A 6 -15.21 16.87 30.25
CA PRO A 6 -15.71 15.69 29.57
C PRO A 6 -14.82 14.50 29.97
N VAL A 7 -15.39 13.61 30.77
CA VAL A 7 -14.92 12.22 30.89
C VAL A 7 -14.97 11.61 29.48
N PRO A 8 -13.85 11.12 28.91
CA PRO A 8 -13.90 10.44 27.64
C PRO A 8 -14.52 9.06 27.86
N GLU A 9 -15.73 8.91 27.35
CA GLU A 9 -16.44 7.65 27.36
C GLU A 9 -15.69 6.60 26.53
N ARG A 10 -15.59 5.43 27.17
CA ARG A 10 -15.07 4.15 26.72
C ARG A 10 -15.17 3.92 25.21
N GLY A 11 -14.02 3.64 24.57
CA GLY A 11 -13.97 2.64 23.51
C GLY A 11 -14.04 3.10 22.05
N ALA A 12 -13.83 4.39 21.73
CA ALA A 12 -13.60 4.77 20.34
C ALA A 12 -12.10 4.66 20.02
N ILE A 13 -11.67 3.50 19.50
CA ILE A 13 -10.41 3.36 18.75
C ILE A 13 -10.50 4.22 17.48
N ARG A 14 -10.45 5.54 17.63
CA ARG A 14 -10.38 6.48 16.52
C ARG A 14 -8.97 6.35 15.96
N ARG A 15 -8.78 5.39 15.05
CA ARG A 15 -7.56 5.30 14.24
C ARG A 15 -7.39 6.67 13.59
N LYS A 16 -6.48 7.47 14.11
CA LYS A 16 -6.06 8.72 13.47
C LYS A 16 -5.51 8.25 12.13
N ILE A 17 -6.30 8.44 11.06
CA ILE A 17 -5.85 8.11 9.71
C ILE A 17 -4.80 9.17 9.39
N THR A 18 -3.56 8.89 9.77
CA THR A 18 -2.42 9.63 9.22
C THR A 18 -2.32 9.21 7.76
N PRO A 19 -2.29 10.15 6.81
CA PRO A 19 -2.10 9.78 5.41
C PRO A 19 -0.78 9.02 5.28
N THR A 20 -0.89 7.75 4.91
CA THR A 20 0.25 6.90 4.55
C THR A 20 0.89 7.52 3.32
N ALA A 21 2.19 7.80 3.35
CA ALA A 21 2.85 8.39 2.18
C ALA A 21 2.82 7.39 1.01
N VAL A 22 2.32 7.83 -0.14
CA VAL A 22 2.17 6.98 -1.34
C VAL A 22 3.28 7.31 -2.33
N LEU A 23 4.04 6.29 -2.73
CA LEU A 23 5.06 6.36 -3.76
C LEU A 23 4.49 5.78 -5.06
N LEU A 24 4.60 6.53 -6.16
CA LEU A 24 4.24 6.03 -7.49
C LEU A 24 5.46 5.34 -8.11
N CYS A 25 5.30 4.09 -8.50
CA CYS A 25 6.33 3.33 -9.19
C CYS A 25 5.90 3.13 -10.64
N ASP A 26 6.61 3.76 -11.58
CA ASP A 26 6.36 3.59 -13.00
C ASP A 26 6.96 2.27 -13.50
N VAL A 27 6.08 1.41 -14.02
CA VAL A 27 6.40 0.09 -14.54
C VAL A 27 6.03 -0.04 -16.02
N ALA A 28 5.82 1.07 -16.73
CA ALA A 28 5.43 1.05 -18.14
C ALA A 28 6.46 0.38 -19.07
N SER A 29 7.74 0.39 -18.71
CA SER A 29 8.84 -0.15 -19.52
C SER A 29 9.52 -1.38 -18.90
N VAL A 30 9.00 -1.91 -17.78
CA VAL A 30 9.61 -3.09 -17.14
C VAL A 30 9.10 -4.37 -17.78
N ARG A 31 9.96 -5.38 -17.80
CA ARG A 31 9.59 -6.70 -18.30
C ARG A 31 8.64 -7.39 -17.31
N ALA A 32 7.56 -7.97 -17.84
CA ALA A 32 6.64 -8.81 -17.08
C ALA A 32 7.26 -10.18 -16.80
N ASP A 33 8.08 -10.27 -15.75
CA ASP A 33 8.63 -11.54 -15.27
C ASP A 33 8.55 -11.65 -13.74
N ALA A 34 8.75 -12.87 -13.26
CA ALA A 34 8.61 -13.18 -11.84
C ALA A 34 9.67 -12.45 -10.98
N GLY A 35 10.82 -12.12 -11.56
CA GLY A 35 11.86 -11.35 -10.88
C GLY A 35 11.42 -9.91 -10.62
N THR A 36 10.81 -9.27 -11.63
CA THR A 36 10.19 -7.94 -11.49
C THR A 36 9.10 -7.96 -10.41
N VAL A 37 8.21 -8.96 -10.43
CA VAL A 37 7.13 -9.05 -9.44
C VAL A 37 7.67 -9.27 -8.01
N ASP A 38 8.67 -10.14 -7.82
CA ASP A 38 9.32 -10.35 -6.52
C ASP A 38 9.99 -9.06 -6.02
N ALA A 39 10.70 -8.35 -6.90
CA ALA A 39 11.32 -7.07 -6.56
C ALA A 39 10.29 -6.01 -6.13
N LEU A 40 9.16 -5.89 -6.85
CA LEU A 40 8.07 -4.98 -6.47
C LEU A 40 7.43 -5.38 -5.15
N ALA A 41 7.19 -6.67 -4.91
CA ALA A 41 6.62 -7.16 -3.66
C ALA A 41 7.54 -6.88 -2.46
N ARG A 42 8.85 -7.09 -2.64
CA ARG A 42 9.87 -6.74 -1.64
C ARG A 42 9.95 -5.24 -1.40
N LEU A 43 9.87 -4.42 -2.45
CA LEU A 43 9.80 -2.98 -2.34
C LEU A 43 8.58 -2.55 -1.52
N GLN A 44 7.39 -3.08 -1.83
CA GLN A 44 6.16 -2.80 -1.08
C GLN A 44 6.33 -3.17 0.40
N LEU A 45 6.91 -4.34 0.69
CA LEU A 45 7.14 -4.78 2.06
C LEU A 45 8.09 -3.84 2.81
N ALA A 46 9.16 -3.39 2.15
CA ALA A 46 10.10 -2.43 2.72
C ALA A 46 9.42 -1.09 3.04
N VAL A 47 8.66 -0.51 2.11
CA VAL A 47 7.99 0.78 2.35
C VAL A 47 6.86 0.68 3.37
N ARG A 48 6.13 -0.45 3.43
CA ARG A 48 5.06 -0.67 4.43
C ARG A 48 5.61 -0.66 5.85
N ARG A 49 6.83 -1.16 6.07
CA ARG A 49 7.51 -1.07 7.37
C ARG A 49 7.79 0.38 7.80
N HIS A 50 7.88 1.30 6.84
CA HIS A 50 8.03 2.74 7.09
C HIS A 50 6.70 3.52 7.07
N GLY A 51 5.55 2.83 7.11
CA GLY A 51 4.25 3.50 7.07
C GLY A 51 3.94 4.17 5.73
N CYS A 52 4.53 3.65 4.65
CA CYS A 52 4.33 4.10 3.28
C CYS A 52 3.72 2.99 2.42
N GLN A 53 3.21 3.33 1.24
CA GLN A 53 2.70 2.37 0.25
C GLN A 53 3.23 2.71 -1.14
N VAL A 54 3.54 1.68 -1.95
CA VAL A 54 3.80 1.85 -3.37
C VAL A 54 2.52 1.57 -4.15
N ARG A 55 2.29 2.35 -5.21
CA ARG A 55 1.28 2.11 -6.23
C ARG A 55 1.94 1.99 -7.60
N LEU A 56 1.55 0.96 -8.34
CA LEU A 56 2.10 0.72 -9.66
C LEU A 56 1.38 1.58 -10.70
N ARG A 57 2.17 2.29 -11.52
CA ARG A 57 1.67 3.11 -12.62
C ARG A 57 2.16 2.51 -13.94
N GLY A 58 1.27 2.40 -14.92
CA GLY A 58 1.64 1.88 -16.24
C GLY A 58 1.84 0.36 -16.27
N THR A 59 1.24 -0.38 -15.33
CA THR A 59 1.30 -1.85 -15.31
C THR A 59 0.79 -2.42 -16.63
N SER A 60 1.65 -3.12 -17.37
CA SER A 60 1.25 -3.79 -18.61
C SER A 60 0.24 -4.91 -18.32
N PRO A 61 -0.62 -5.28 -19.28
CA PRO A 61 -1.56 -6.39 -19.10
C PRO A 61 -0.87 -7.68 -18.67
N GLU A 62 0.29 -7.99 -19.25
CA GLU A 62 1.07 -9.20 -18.96
C GLU A 62 1.60 -9.18 -17.51
N LEU A 63 2.10 -8.03 -17.06
CA LEU A 63 2.57 -7.86 -15.68
C LEU A 63 1.41 -8.00 -14.69
N ARG A 64 0.25 -7.45 -15.04
CA ARG A 64 -0.97 -7.56 -14.23
C ARG A 64 -1.44 -9.01 -14.10
N GLU A 65 -1.48 -9.74 -15.21
CA GLU A 65 -1.82 -11.16 -15.22
C GLU A 65 -0.85 -11.97 -14.37
N LEU A 66 0.45 -11.68 -14.47
CA LEU A 66 1.47 -12.34 -13.66
C LEU A 66 1.30 -12.05 -12.16
N ILE A 67 1.00 -10.81 -11.78
CA ILE A 67 0.72 -10.44 -10.38
C ILE A 67 -0.49 -11.22 -9.84
N VAL A 68 -1.55 -11.34 -10.64
CA VAL A 68 -2.75 -12.12 -10.29
C VAL A 68 -2.42 -13.60 -10.18
N PHE A 69 -1.70 -14.14 -11.16
CA PHE A 69 -1.26 -15.53 -11.20
C PHE A 69 -0.42 -15.90 -9.96
N MET A 70 0.44 -14.99 -9.51
CA MET A 70 1.25 -15.17 -8.29
C MET A 70 0.47 -14.91 -6.99
N GLY A 71 -0.81 -14.51 -7.06
CA GLY A 71 -1.63 -14.22 -5.88
C GLY A 71 -1.24 -12.94 -5.14
N LEU A 72 -0.57 -12.00 -5.82
CA LEU A 72 0.01 -10.80 -5.20
C LEU A 72 -0.82 -9.52 -5.43
N ARG A 73 -2.05 -9.64 -5.94
CA ARG A 73 -2.93 -8.50 -6.24
C ARG A 73 -3.18 -7.58 -5.04
N ASP A 74 -3.35 -8.13 -3.84
CA ASP A 74 -3.60 -7.32 -2.63
C ASP A 74 -2.31 -6.70 -2.05
N VAL A 75 -1.15 -7.22 -2.47
CA VAL A 75 0.16 -6.71 -2.07
C VAL A 75 0.54 -5.53 -2.95
N LEU A 76 0.33 -5.63 -4.26
CA LEU A 76 0.72 -4.66 -5.27
C LEU A 76 -0.50 -3.92 -5.84
N PRO A 77 -0.94 -2.81 -5.21
CA PRO A 77 -2.05 -2.03 -5.72
C PRO A 77 -1.65 -1.22 -6.97
N GLU A 78 -2.56 -1.17 -7.95
CA GLU A 78 -2.51 -0.33 -9.14
C GLU A 78 -3.10 1.07 -8.84
#